data_AF-A0A484IDX7-F1
#
_entry.id   AF-A0A484IDX7-F1
#
_cell.length_a   1.000
_cell.length_b   1.000
_cell.length_c   1.000
_cell.angle_alpha   90.00
_cell.angle_beta   90.00
_cell.angle_gamma   90.00
#
_symmetry.space_group_name_H-M   'P 1'
#
loop_
_entity.id
_entity.type
_entity.pdbx_description
1 polymer ?
#
loop_
_entity_poly.entity_id
_entity_poly.type
_entity_poly.pdbx_seq_one_letter_code
_entity_poly.pdbx_strand_id
1 'polypeptide(L)'
;MKKKGKVFIHFTHPKRYSMSEKRSVLKYRIIMVIIAIATIPSIFVPINESYSEGTFVYVSNGEDGSISILKLNQNTTDLDLVDKVPAGPKVMHMAVSPDHQLLYASIRSEPYSVLTYLINTHAGNLTQIGKVPLPANMVYISTDNTGRFLLSVSYNEEMIAINPISSNGTVQPNPVQVISTGEKPHSIRNDLSNQFVYVPHLGMSQIKQFIFDENNGTLIPNKPEGVRTNDNSGPRHIEFSPDNRFVYVSNEIDGTVSAYVLNNKTGILTEIQRLSAMPRNSNSQSVDIDNVANAGESKPINLGVADIHITPNGKWIYVSERNSSTIAAFAVDSGSGYLTHIENYDTEKIPRGIGIDPKGNFLLAAGQESGYLSAYKINNETGELMYLNRYESGKGPNWIEIVEFD
;
A
#
# COMPACT_ATOMS: atom_id res chain seq x y z
N MET A 1 44.73 -38.74 38.67
CA MET A 1 44.86 -40.21 38.86
C MET A 1 43.52 -40.87 38.58
N LYS A 2 43.46 -41.79 37.60
CA LYS A 2 42.27 -42.51 37.11
C LYS A 2 42.13 -43.88 37.79
N LYS A 3 40.90 -44.32 38.10
CA LYS A 3 40.42 -45.73 38.09
C LYS A 3 38.90 -45.70 37.85
N LYS A 4 38.42 -46.00 36.64
CA LYS A 4 38.05 -47.31 36.06
C LYS A 4 36.72 -47.87 36.59
N GLY A 5 35.64 -47.59 35.85
CA GLY A 5 34.48 -48.47 35.70
C GLY A 5 34.48 -49.05 34.28
N LYS A 6 34.41 -50.38 34.16
CA LYS A 6 34.31 -51.12 32.88
C LYS A 6 32.85 -51.54 32.69
N VAL A 7 32.28 -51.27 31.53
CA VAL A 7 31.12 -52.00 31.00
C VAL A 7 31.45 -52.39 29.57
N PHE A 8 31.36 -53.68 29.28
CA PHE A 8 31.52 -54.30 27.96
C PHE A 8 30.17 -54.35 27.26
N ILE A 9 30.09 -53.92 26.00
CA ILE A 9 29.01 -54.30 25.09
C ILE A 9 29.65 -54.77 23.79
N HIS A 10 29.29 -56.00 23.40
CA HIS A 10 29.80 -56.73 22.25
C HIS A 10 28.99 -56.37 20.99
N PHE A 11 29.69 -56.20 19.87
CA PHE A 11 29.14 -55.98 18.53
C PHE A 11 28.62 -57.28 17.92
N THR A 12 27.51 -57.21 17.17
CA THR A 12 27.25 -58.12 16.04
C THR A 12 26.55 -57.40 14.89
N HIS A 13 27.23 -57.32 13.74
CA HIS A 13 26.64 -57.07 12.43
C HIS A 13 26.25 -58.41 11.77
N PRO A 14 25.25 -58.42 10.89
CA PRO A 14 25.39 -59.18 9.64
C PRO A 14 24.89 -58.39 8.43
N LYS A 15 25.74 -58.18 7.43
CA LYS A 15 25.93 -58.95 6.18
C LYS A 15 25.15 -58.37 4.99
N ARG A 16 25.90 -57.74 4.08
CA ARG A 16 25.54 -57.54 2.66
C ARG A 16 25.49 -58.91 1.95
N TYR A 17 24.52 -59.08 1.06
CA TYR A 17 24.57 -60.09 -0.01
C TYR A 17 24.22 -59.44 -1.35
N SER A 18 25.03 -59.75 -2.37
CA SER A 18 24.93 -59.30 -3.76
C SER A 18 24.12 -60.27 -4.63
N MET A 19 23.68 -59.77 -5.78
CA MET A 19 23.02 -60.47 -6.88
C MET A 19 23.75 -61.73 -7.38
N SER A 20 23.01 -62.81 -7.69
CA SER A 20 22.71 -63.22 -9.08
C SER A 20 21.79 -64.46 -9.18
N GLU A 21 20.86 -64.38 -10.11
CA GLU A 21 20.26 -65.42 -10.98
C GLU A 21 19.89 -66.82 -10.42
N LYS A 22 18.58 -67.12 -10.48
CA LYS A 22 18.09 -68.33 -11.17
C LYS A 22 16.61 -68.21 -11.52
N ARG A 23 16.32 -68.41 -12.81
CA ARG A 23 15.00 -68.43 -13.46
C ARG A 23 14.09 -69.54 -12.91
N SER A 24 12.82 -69.23 -12.67
CA SER A 24 11.74 -70.20 -12.79
C SER A 24 10.48 -69.53 -13.34
N VAL A 25 9.88 -70.19 -14.31
CA VAL A 25 8.76 -69.74 -15.14
C VAL A 25 7.46 -70.02 -14.39
N LEU A 26 6.62 -69.02 -14.15
CA LEU A 26 5.23 -69.23 -13.75
C LEU A 26 4.30 -68.26 -14.51
N LYS A 27 3.44 -68.86 -15.32
CA LYS A 27 2.43 -68.24 -16.17
C LYS A 27 1.45 -67.41 -15.34
N TYR A 28 1.37 -66.11 -15.58
CA TYR A 28 0.23 -65.29 -15.16
C TYR A 28 -0.60 -64.90 -16.39
N ARG A 29 -1.86 -65.32 -16.37
CA ARG A 29 -2.91 -64.90 -17.29
C ARG A 29 -3.24 -63.44 -17.01
N ILE A 30 -3.07 -62.58 -18.01
CA ILE A 30 -3.59 -61.21 -17.98
C ILE A 30 -5.09 -61.30 -18.20
N ILE A 31 -5.88 -60.96 -17.18
CA ILE A 31 -7.29 -60.63 -17.34
C ILE A 31 -7.34 -59.16 -17.77
N MET A 32 -7.68 -58.93 -19.04
CA MET A 32 -8.04 -57.61 -19.57
C MET A 32 -9.41 -57.23 -18.99
N VAL A 33 -9.41 -56.40 -17.94
CA VAL A 33 -10.62 -55.69 -17.52
C VAL A 33 -10.79 -54.50 -18.45
N ILE A 34 -11.69 -54.63 -19.43
CA ILE A 34 -12.16 -53.50 -20.22
C ILE A 34 -13.07 -52.68 -19.31
N ILE A 35 -12.56 -51.56 -18.79
CA ILE A 35 -13.41 -50.53 -18.17
C ILE A 35 -14.08 -49.79 -19.33
N ALA A 36 -15.36 -50.05 -19.55
CA ALA A 36 -16.20 -49.21 -20.37
C ALA A 36 -16.36 -47.86 -19.64
N ILE A 37 -15.58 -46.86 -20.06
CA ILE A 37 -15.80 -45.47 -19.65
C ILE A 37 -17.11 -45.04 -20.32
N ALA A 38 -18.20 -45.07 -19.56
CA ALA A 38 -19.41 -44.38 -19.95
C ALA A 38 -19.08 -42.89 -19.99
N THR A 39 -18.93 -42.35 -21.20
CA THR A 39 -18.83 -40.91 -21.41
C THR A 39 -20.17 -40.30 -21.02
N ILE A 40 -20.28 -39.83 -19.78
CA ILE A 40 -21.34 -38.88 -19.43
C ILE A 40 -21.04 -37.65 -20.29
N PRO A 41 -21.94 -37.21 -21.18
CA PRO A 41 -21.76 -35.94 -21.84
C PRO A 41 -21.71 -34.88 -20.74
N SER A 42 -20.53 -34.29 -20.54
CA SER A 42 -20.39 -33.10 -19.73
C SER A 42 -21.26 -32.05 -20.39
N ILE A 43 -22.47 -31.85 -19.85
CA ILE A 43 -23.23 -30.65 -20.15
C ILE A 43 -22.39 -29.54 -19.53
N PHE A 44 -21.54 -28.94 -20.36
CA PHE A 44 -20.97 -27.63 -20.10
C PHE A 44 -22.17 -26.70 -20.11
N VAL A 45 -22.79 -26.52 -18.95
CA VAL A 45 -23.61 -25.34 -18.72
C VAL A 45 -22.57 -24.23 -18.62
N PRO A 46 -22.48 -23.30 -19.59
CA PRO A 46 -21.72 -22.10 -19.34
C PRO A 46 -22.40 -21.45 -18.15
N ILE A 47 -21.71 -21.44 -17.01
CA ILE A 47 -22.05 -20.51 -15.94
C ILE A 47 -21.68 -19.17 -16.56
N ASN A 48 -22.65 -18.53 -17.23
CA ASN A 48 -22.64 -17.08 -17.37
C ASN A 48 -22.87 -16.54 -15.96
N GLU A 49 -21.85 -16.65 -15.11
CA GLU A 49 -21.69 -15.75 -13.99
C GLU A 49 -21.39 -14.42 -14.67
N SER A 50 -22.44 -13.64 -14.88
CA SER A 50 -22.30 -12.22 -15.09
C SER A 50 -21.56 -11.70 -13.86
N TYR A 51 -20.27 -11.44 -13.99
CA TYR A 51 -19.53 -10.67 -13.01
C TYR A 51 -20.34 -9.39 -12.77
N SER A 52 -20.63 -9.10 -11.51
CA SER A 52 -21.26 -7.83 -11.21
C SER A 52 -20.17 -6.78 -11.25
N GLU A 53 -20.14 -5.98 -12.32
CA GLU A 53 -19.36 -4.75 -12.36
C GLU A 53 -19.60 -3.97 -11.07
N GLY A 54 -18.53 -3.62 -10.37
CA GLY A 54 -18.66 -3.01 -9.05
C GLY A 54 -17.38 -2.35 -8.58
N THR A 55 -17.50 -1.08 -8.19
CA THR A 55 -16.43 -0.37 -7.49
C THR A 55 -16.73 -0.40 -5.99
N PHE A 56 -15.82 -0.95 -5.20
CA PHE A 56 -15.90 -1.05 -3.75
C PHE A 56 -14.86 -0.17 -3.08
N VAL A 57 -15.24 0.40 -1.95
CA VAL A 57 -14.41 1.30 -1.14
C VAL A 57 -14.22 0.66 0.22
N TYR A 58 -12.97 0.51 0.64
CA TYR A 58 -12.58 0.00 1.95
C TYR A 58 -12.02 1.14 2.78
N VAL A 59 -12.60 1.38 3.96
CA VAL A 59 -12.17 2.47 4.84
C VAL A 59 -11.81 1.95 6.22
N SER A 60 -10.57 2.17 6.65
CA SER A 60 -10.14 1.80 8.00
C SER A 60 -10.59 2.85 9.02
N ASN A 61 -11.30 2.40 10.06
CA ASN A 61 -11.76 3.21 11.18
C ASN A 61 -10.91 2.89 12.41
N GLY A 62 -9.85 3.67 12.64
CA GLY A 62 -8.81 3.33 13.60
C GLY A 62 -9.23 3.44 15.07
N GLU A 63 -10.26 4.23 15.39
CA GLU A 63 -10.78 4.32 16.76
C GLU A 63 -11.80 3.22 17.07
N ASP A 64 -12.66 2.88 16.10
CA ASP A 64 -13.61 1.76 16.25
C ASP A 64 -12.95 0.38 16.05
N GLY A 65 -11.77 0.34 15.42
CA GLY A 65 -11.07 -0.90 15.08
C GLY A 65 -11.78 -1.73 14.02
N SER A 66 -12.44 -1.08 13.06
CA SER A 66 -13.23 -1.72 11.99
C SER A 66 -12.80 -1.27 10.60
N ILE A 67 -13.21 -2.01 9.58
CA ILE A 67 -13.11 -1.61 8.18
C ILE A 67 -14.54 -1.49 7.63
N SER A 68 -14.92 -0.30 7.18
CA SER A 68 -16.19 -0.07 6.47
C SER A 68 -16.02 -0.44 5.00
N ILE A 69 -17.04 -1.06 4.42
CA ILE A 69 -17.08 -1.50 3.03
C ILE A 69 -18.26 -0.78 2.38
N LEU A 70 -17.99 0.07 1.40
CA LEU A 70 -19.00 0.78 0.63
C LEU A 70 -18.97 0.34 -0.83
N LYS A 71 -20.11 0.42 -1.51
CA LYS A 71 -20.22 0.18 -2.96
C LYS A 71 -20.61 1.47 -3.65
N LEU A 72 -19.86 1.84 -4.68
CA LEU A 72 -20.22 2.96 -5.55
C LEU A 72 -21.34 2.54 -6.50
N ASN A 73 -22.44 3.27 -6.43
CA ASN A 73 -23.53 3.15 -7.37
C ASN A 73 -23.16 3.92 -8.65
N GLN A 74 -22.80 3.19 -9.71
CA GLN A 74 -22.35 3.80 -10.96
C GLN A 74 -23.42 4.64 -11.67
N ASN A 75 -24.72 4.44 -11.36
CA ASN A 75 -25.82 5.19 -11.97
C ASN A 75 -26.11 6.51 -11.24
N THR A 76 -25.99 6.52 -9.92
CA THR A 76 -26.35 7.69 -9.08
C THR A 76 -25.14 8.44 -8.54
N THR A 77 -23.95 7.84 -8.63
CA THR A 77 -22.70 8.32 -8.01
C THR A 77 -22.71 8.34 -6.47
N ASP A 78 -23.75 7.73 -5.86
CA ASP A 78 -23.83 7.56 -4.41
C ASP A 78 -22.98 6.38 -3.91
N LEU A 79 -22.60 6.41 -2.64
CA LEU A 79 -21.99 5.28 -1.92
C LEU A 79 -22.98 4.63 -0.97
N ASP A 80 -23.18 3.33 -1.12
CA ASP A 80 -23.98 2.52 -0.22
C ASP A 80 -23.05 1.78 0.77
N LEU A 81 -23.28 1.92 2.08
CA LEU A 81 -22.59 1.09 3.07
C LEU A 81 -23.07 -0.36 2.93
N VAL A 82 -22.17 -1.24 2.50
CA VAL A 82 -22.45 -2.67 2.29
C VAL A 82 -22.29 -3.43 3.59
N ASP A 83 -21.19 -3.19 4.30
CA ASP A 83 -20.79 -3.97 5.47
C ASP A 83 -19.77 -3.21 6.32
N LYS A 84 -19.57 -3.67 7.56
CA LYS A 84 -18.53 -3.19 8.47
C LYS A 84 -17.96 -4.38 9.23
N VAL A 85 -16.68 -4.69 8.98
CA VAL A 85 -16.02 -5.84 9.59
C VAL A 85 -15.10 -5.42 10.74
N PRO A 86 -15.06 -6.18 11.84
CA PRO A 86 -14.06 -5.96 12.89
C PRO A 86 -12.66 -6.33 12.36
N ALA A 87 -11.66 -5.53 12.73
CA ALA A 87 -10.26 -5.76 12.39
C ALA A 87 -9.39 -5.80 13.65
N GLY A 88 -9.39 -4.71 14.40
CA GLY A 88 -8.61 -4.56 15.61
C GLY A 88 -8.30 -3.10 15.91
N PRO A 89 -7.94 -2.78 17.17
CA PRO A 89 -7.63 -1.42 17.58
C PRO A 89 -6.53 -0.81 16.69
N LYS A 90 -6.68 0.47 16.32
CA LYS A 90 -5.72 1.17 15.45
C LYS A 90 -5.43 0.43 14.13
N VAL A 91 -6.46 -0.19 13.53
CA VAL A 91 -6.41 -0.51 12.09
C VAL A 91 -6.29 0.80 11.31
N MET A 92 -5.21 0.97 10.56
CA MET A 92 -4.94 2.23 9.87
C MET A 92 -4.60 2.00 8.40
N HIS A 93 -3.32 1.99 8.03
CA HIS A 93 -2.94 1.84 6.64
C HIS A 93 -3.35 0.46 6.11
N MET A 94 -3.90 0.45 4.89
CA MET A 94 -4.25 -0.76 4.16
C MET A 94 -3.52 -0.80 2.82
N ALA A 95 -3.46 -1.96 2.18
CA ALA A 95 -2.94 -2.11 0.83
C ALA A 95 -3.69 -3.24 0.12
N VAL A 96 -4.03 -3.03 -1.14
CA VAL A 96 -4.65 -4.05 -1.99
C VAL A 96 -3.57 -4.82 -2.77
N SER A 97 -3.73 -6.12 -2.96
CA SER A 97 -2.83 -6.91 -3.80
C SER A 97 -2.92 -6.48 -5.27
N PRO A 98 -1.87 -6.68 -6.10
CA PRO A 98 -1.89 -6.25 -7.50
C PRO A 98 -3.00 -6.88 -8.36
N ASP A 99 -3.48 -8.06 -7.98
CA ASP A 99 -4.60 -8.75 -8.63
C ASP A 99 -5.98 -8.35 -8.07
N HIS A 100 -6.01 -7.41 -7.13
CA HIS A 100 -7.21 -6.88 -6.47
C HIS A 100 -8.01 -7.89 -5.64
N GLN A 101 -7.46 -9.08 -5.35
CA GLN A 101 -8.18 -10.13 -4.63
C GLN A 101 -7.98 -10.10 -3.12
N LEU A 102 -6.96 -9.40 -2.63
CA LEU A 102 -6.59 -9.39 -1.21
C LEU A 102 -6.47 -7.95 -0.70
N LEU A 103 -6.85 -7.77 0.56
CA LEU A 103 -6.62 -6.54 1.32
C LEU A 103 -5.74 -6.88 2.53
N TYR A 104 -4.63 -6.16 2.66
CA TYR A 104 -3.76 -6.17 3.82
C TYR A 104 -4.08 -4.97 4.70
N ALA A 105 -4.20 -5.16 6.02
CA ALA A 105 -4.49 -4.08 6.96
C ALA A 105 -3.55 -4.09 8.16
N SER A 106 -2.87 -2.97 8.42
CA SER A 106 -1.93 -2.82 9.54
C SER A 106 -2.67 -2.50 10.84
N ILE A 107 -2.42 -3.30 11.88
CA ILE A 107 -2.83 -3.07 13.27
C ILE A 107 -1.68 -2.41 14.01
N ARG A 108 -1.86 -1.13 14.33
CA ARG A 108 -0.83 -0.25 14.89
C ARG A 108 -0.81 -0.16 16.42
N SER A 109 -1.53 -1.04 17.11
CA SER A 109 -1.47 -1.21 18.57
C SER A 109 -0.89 -2.57 18.93
N GLU A 110 -0.24 -2.68 20.09
CA GLU A 110 0.29 -3.96 20.55
C GLU A 110 -0.81 -4.98 20.85
N PRO A 111 -0.64 -6.27 20.46
CA PRO A 111 0.44 -6.77 19.61
C PRO A 111 0.30 -6.34 18.15
N TYR A 112 1.37 -5.73 17.59
CA TYR A 112 1.38 -5.26 16.20
C TYR A 112 1.20 -6.42 15.23
N SER A 113 0.36 -6.24 14.22
CA SER A 113 0.07 -7.29 13.25
C SER A 113 -0.41 -6.75 11.92
N VAL A 114 -0.31 -7.57 10.88
CA VAL A 114 -1.00 -7.38 9.61
C VAL A 114 -2.11 -8.41 9.48
N LEU A 115 -3.29 -7.96 9.09
CA LEU A 115 -4.41 -8.82 8.71
C LEU A 115 -4.39 -9.02 7.20
N THR A 116 -4.74 -10.23 6.75
CA THR A 116 -4.99 -10.52 5.33
C THR A 116 -6.46 -10.88 5.17
N TYR A 117 -7.15 -10.17 4.29
CA TYR A 117 -8.53 -10.44 3.90
C TYR A 117 -8.61 -10.86 2.44
N LEU A 118 -9.41 -11.89 2.17
CA LEU A 118 -9.90 -12.18 0.83
C LEU A 118 -11.06 -11.23 0.51
N ILE A 119 -11.00 -10.60 -0.65
CA ILE A 119 -12.06 -9.75 -1.18
C ILE A 119 -13.01 -10.62 -2.01
N ASN A 120 -14.29 -10.60 -1.66
CA ASN A 120 -15.32 -11.14 -2.55
C ASN A 120 -15.53 -10.16 -3.71
N THR A 121 -15.12 -10.53 -4.92
CA THR A 121 -15.15 -9.65 -6.10
C THR A 121 -16.56 -9.23 -6.53
N HIS A 122 -17.60 -9.99 -6.15
CA HIS A 122 -18.99 -9.69 -6.53
C HIS A 122 -19.69 -8.80 -5.50
N ALA A 123 -19.41 -9.04 -4.21
CA ALA A 123 -20.13 -8.39 -3.11
C ALA A 123 -19.28 -7.38 -2.33
N GLY A 124 -17.97 -7.34 -2.57
CA GLY A 124 -17.01 -6.49 -1.86
C GLY A 124 -16.69 -6.95 -0.43
N ASN A 125 -17.45 -7.91 0.14
CA ASN A 125 -17.24 -8.38 1.51
C ASN A 125 -15.83 -8.92 1.75
N LEU A 126 -15.32 -8.71 2.95
CA LEU A 126 -14.00 -9.14 3.38
C LEU A 126 -14.08 -10.41 4.24
N THR A 127 -13.29 -11.42 3.90
CA THR A 127 -13.10 -12.62 4.74
C THR A 127 -11.67 -12.66 5.25
N GLN A 128 -11.47 -12.56 6.56
CA GLN A 128 -10.11 -12.63 7.13
C GLN A 128 -9.54 -14.04 6.97
N ILE A 129 -8.41 -14.16 6.28
CA ILE A 129 -7.70 -15.44 6.03
C ILE A 129 -6.34 -15.51 6.73
N GLY A 130 -5.85 -14.40 7.29
CA GLY A 130 -4.57 -14.36 7.99
C GLY A 130 -4.48 -13.24 9.02
N LYS A 131 -3.68 -13.49 10.06
CA LYS A 131 -3.22 -12.49 11.04
C LYS A 131 -1.81 -12.85 11.46
N VAL A 132 -0.86 -11.97 11.16
CA VAL A 132 0.57 -12.25 11.30
C VAL A 132 1.22 -11.12 12.10
N PRO A 133 2.09 -11.43 13.09
CA PRO A 133 2.78 -10.38 13.85
C PRO A 133 3.69 -9.55 12.94
N LEU A 134 3.74 -8.25 13.20
CA LEU A 134 4.71 -7.33 12.61
C LEU A 134 5.80 -6.98 13.64
N PRO A 135 7.03 -6.68 13.21
CA PRO A 135 8.13 -6.44 14.15
C PRO A 135 8.02 -5.10 14.91
N ALA A 136 7.18 -4.17 14.44
CA ALA A 136 7.00 -2.84 15.05
C ALA A 136 5.66 -2.20 14.63
N ASN A 137 5.43 -0.96 15.05
CA ASN A 137 4.28 -0.13 14.65
C ASN A 137 4.40 0.34 13.19
N MET A 138 4.06 -0.55 12.25
CA MET A 138 4.14 -0.24 10.83
C MET A 138 3.10 0.79 10.40
N VAL A 139 3.56 2.01 10.14
CA VAL A 139 2.70 3.17 9.84
C VAL A 139 2.19 3.17 8.40
N TYR A 140 2.86 2.45 7.51
CA TYR A 140 2.55 2.33 6.10
C TYR A 140 2.92 0.92 5.63
N ILE A 141 2.08 0.34 4.79
CA ILE A 141 2.31 -0.96 4.14
C ILE A 141 2.01 -0.86 2.64
N SER A 142 2.74 -1.58 1.81
CA SER A 142 2.44 -1.79 0.39
C SER A 142 2.86 -3.21 -0.02
N THR A 143 2.44 -3.66 -1.19
CA THR A 143 3.05 -4.84 -1.82
C THR A 143 4.05 -4.41 -2.88
N ASP A 144 4.96 -5.30 -3.27
CA ASP A 144 5.65 -5.15 -4.55
C ASP A 144 4.67 -5.41 -5.72
N ASN A 145 5.04 -5.03 -6.95
CA ASN A 145 4.13 -5.17 -8.10
C ASN A 145 3.80 -6.62 -8.46
N THR A 146 4.55 -7.61 -7.97
CA THR A 146 4.23 -9.03 -8.18
C THR A 146 3.40 -9.65 -7.05
N GLY A 147 3.16 -8.91 -5.96
CA GLY A 147 2.40 -9.38 -4.81
C GLY A 147 3.11 -10.48 -4.00
N ARG A 148 4.44 -10.61 -4.14
CA ARG A 148 5.26 -11.61 -3.45
C ARG A 148 5.84 -11.12 -2.14
N PHE A 149 5.89 -9.81 -1.93
CA PHE A 149 6.44 -9.20 -0.72
C PHE A 149 5.54 -8.07 -0.22
N LEU A 150 5.36 -8.02 1.10
CA LEU A 150 4.82 -6.89 1.82
C LEU A 150 5.98 -6.00 2.27
N LEU A 151 5.98 -4.75 1.83
CA LEU A 151 6.90 -3.71 2.23
C LEU A 151 6.25 -2.89 3.35
N SER A 152 6.98 -2.60 4.42
CA SER A 152 6.44 -1.87 5.57
C SER A 152 7.47 -0.95 6.21
N VAL A 153 7.03 0.18 6.77
CA VAL A 153 7.88 1.14 7.50
C VAL A 153 7.34 1.45 8.88
N SER A 154 8.25 1.59 9.84
CA SER A 154 7.96 1.98 11.22
C SER A 154 8.56 3.33 11.53
N TYR A 155 7.68 4.29 11.86
CA TYR A 155 8.06 5.69 12.02
C TYR A 155 8.96 5.95 13.23
N ASN A 156 8.60 5.40 14.41
CA ASN A 156 9.35 5.64 15.65
C ASN A 156 10.54 4.69 15.80
N GLU A 157 10.47 3.51 15.20
CA GLU A 157 11.50 2.48 15.24
C GLU A 157 12.49 2.61 14.07
N GLU A 158 12.32 3.63 13.21
CA GLU A 158 13.27 4.05 12.17
C GLU A 158 13.69 2.92 11.21
N MET A 159 12.73 2.05 10.87
CA MET A 159 13.01 0.81 10.18
C MET A 159 12.04 0.50 9.05
N ILE A 160 12.54 -0.26 8.08
CA ILE A 160 11.78 -0.99 7.06
C ILE A 160 11.78 -2.48 7.42
N ALA A 161 10.67 -3.16 7.16
CA ALA A 161 10.63 -4.62 7.12
C ALA A 161 9.99 -5.12 5.81
N ILE A 162 10.61 -6.15 5.22
CA ILE A 162 10.09 -6.83 4.02
C ILE A 162 9.69 -8.26 4.38
N ASN A 163 8.41 -8.56 4.28
CA ASN A 163 7.84 -9.87 4.60
C ASN A 163 7.43 -10.60 3.32
N PRO A 164 7.79 -11.89 3.14
CA PRO A 164 7.24 -12.68 2.04
C PRO A 164 5.73 -12.83 2.16
N ILE A 165 5.06 -12.94 1.02
CA ILE A 165 3.66 -13.31 0.90
C ILE A 165 3.64 -14.73 0.32
N SER A 166 2.96 -15.66 0.99
CA SER A 166 2.86 -17.04 0.50
C SER A 166 1.92 -17.15 -0.70
N SER A 167 1.96 -18.29 -1.40
CA SER A 167 1.13 -18.55 -2.59
C SER A 167 -0.39 -18.50 -2.34
N ASN A 168 -0.84 -18.58 -1.09
CA ASN A 168 -2.23 -18.38 -0.69
C ASN A 168 -2.56 -16.92 -0.31
N GLY A 169 -1.63 -15.98 -0.50
CA GLY A 169 -1.81 -14.56 -0.21
C GLY A 169 -1.56 -14.12 1.23
N THR A 170 -1.29 -15.03 2.17
CA THR A 170 -1.02 -14.62 3.57
C THR A 170 0.41 -14.16 3.77
N VAL A 171 0.60 -13.07 4.51
CA VAL A 171 1.94 -12.57 4.88
C VAL A 171 2.65 -13.58 5.78
N GLN A 172 3.95 -13.78 5.59
CA GLN A 172 4.78 -14.64 6.44
C GLN A 172 5.35 -13.85 7.62
N PRO A 173 5.41 -14.42 8.85
CA PRO A 173 5.80 -13.70 10.06
C PRO A 173 7.27 -13.29 10.10
N ASN A 174 8.14 -14.03 9.41
CA ASN A 174 9.57 -13.77 9.41
C ASN A 174 9.92 -12.89 8.20
N PRO A 175 10.33 -11.63 8.41
CA PRO A 175 10.80 -10.80 7.32
C PRO A 175 12.08 -11.36 6.71
N VAL A 176 12.23 -11.25 5.39
CA VAL A 176 13.51 -11.54 4.69
C VAL A 176 14.55 -10.46 4.96
N GLN A 177 14.08 -9.26 5.29
CA GLN A 177 14.95 -8.14 5.61
C GLN A 177 14.30 -7.18 6.60
N VAL A 178 15.09 -6.71 7.57
CA VAL A 178 14.78 -5.56 8.42
C VAL A 178 15.99 -4.64 8.38
N ILE A 179 15.79 -3.37 8.02
CA ILE A 179 16.86 -2.37 7.94
C ILE A 179 16.46 -1.10 8.68
N SER A 180 17.42 -0.50 9.39
CA SER A 180 17.27 0.86 9.90
C SER A 180 17.60 1.84 8.78
N THR A 181 16.76 2.85 8.60
CA THR A 181 16.88 3.81 7.48
C THR A 181 16.99 5.27 7.91
N GLY A 182 16.93 5.51 9.21
CA GLY A 182 17.05 6.82 9.85
C GLY A 182 15.69 7.40 10.26
N GLU A 183 15.70 8.64 10.72
CA GLU A 183 14.57 9.21 11.46
C GLU A 183 13.26 9.26 10.65
N LYS A 184 12.20 8.71 11.24
CA LYS A 184 10.81 8.94 10.86
C LYS A 184 10.48 8.61 9.39
N PRO A 185 10.79 7.39 8.89
CA PRO A 185 10.25 6.92 7.61
C PRO A 185 8.73 6.88 7.70
N HIS A 186 8.03 7.41 6.69
CA HIS A 186 6.58 7.55 6.77
C HIS A 186 5.82 6.76 5.70
N SER A 187 6.38 6.56 4.51
CA SER A 187 5.79 5.66 3.50
C SER A 187 6.85 4.83 2.79
N ILE A 188 6.41 3.77 2.11
CA ILE A 188 7.26 2.93 1.28
C ILE A 188 6.48 2.50 0.04
N ARG A 189 7.05 2.72 -1.15
CA ARG A 189 6.47 2.32 -2.43
C ARG A 189 7.59 1.95 -3.40
N ASN A 190 7.37 0.92 -4.21
CA ASN A 190 8.18 0.68 -5.40
C ASN A 190 7.67 1.50 -6.58
N ASP A 191 8.53 1.74 -7.57
CA ASP A 191 8.12 2.31 -8.85
C ASP A 191 7.32 1.30 -9.69
N LEU A 192 6.71 1.76 -10.78
CA LEU A 192 5.87 0.91 -11.63
C LEU A 192 6.67 -0.17 -12.37
N SER A 193 8.00 -0.04 -12.49
CA SER A 193 8.86 -1.11 -13.02
C SER A 193 9.27 -2.17 -11.98
N ASN A 194 8.93 -1.95 -10.70
CA ASN A 194 9.28 -2.81 -9.56
C ASN A 194 10.80 -2.93 -9.32
N GLN A 195 11.62 -2.03 -9.86
CA GLN A 195 13.09 -2.10 -9.75
C GLN A 195 13.63 -1.20 -8.64
N PHE A 196 12.90 -0.16 -8.26
CA PHE A 196 13.33 0.82 -7.28
C PHE A 196 12.28 1.02 -6.21
N VAL A 197 12.72 1.23 -4.97
CA VAL A 197 11.84 1.50 -3.82
C VAL A 197 12.24 2.81 -3.18
N TYR A 198 11.23 3.60 -2.81
CA TYR A 198 11.38 4.94 -2.29
C TYR A 198 10.73 5.07 -0.92
N VAL A 199 11.44 5.73 0.00
CA VAL A 199 11.02 5.89 1.39
C VAL A 199 11.21 7.34 1.84
N PRO A 200 10.15 8.16 1.80
CA PRO A 200 10.11 9.48 2.42
C PRO A 200 10.42 9.39 3.93
N HIS A 201 11.44 10.14 4.36
CA HIS A 201 11.81 10.29 5.76
C HIS A 201 11.47 11.70 6.23
N LEU A 202 10.40 11.80 7.02
CA LEU A 202 9.90 13.07 7.54
C LEU A 202 10.95 13.74 8.45
N GLY A 203 11.67 12.96 9.25
CA GLY A 203 12.65 13.47 10.23
C GLY A 203 13.96 13.94 9.60
N MET A 204 14.29 13.43 8.41
CA MET A 204 15.59 13.67 7.77
C MET A 204 15.52 14.66 6.60
N SER A 205 14.31 15.08 6.19
CA SER A 205 14.12 15.85 4.95
C SER A 205 14.84 15.17 3.76
N GLN A 206 14.58 13.87 3.59
CA GLN A 206 15.18 13.05 2.56
C GLN A 206 14.19 12.00 2.06
N ILE A 207 14.24 11.68 0.77
CA ILE A 207 13.61 10.47 0.22
C ILE A 207 14.74 9.46 -0.01
N LYS A 208 14.77 8.38 0.77
CA LYS A 208 15.71 7.27 0.56
C LYS A 208 15.31 6.48 -0.67
N GLN A 209 16.31 5.99 -1.40
CA GLN A 209 16.15 5.31 -2.69
C GLN A 209 16.90 3.98 -2.64
N PHE A 210 16.24 2.91 -3.04
CA PHE A 210 16.76 1.55 -3.00
C PHE A 210 16.60 0.88 -4.36
N ILE A 211 17.51 -0.02 -4.69
CA ILE A 211 17.34 -1.04 -5.72
C ILE A 211 16.60 -2.20 -5.07
N PHE A 212 15.53 -2.68 -5.68
CA PHE A 212 14.76 -3.82 -5.21
C PHE A 212 15.20 -5.10 -5.93
N ASP A 213 15.71 -6.06 -5.17
CA ASP A 213 15.91 -7.42 -5.66
C ASP A 213 14.59 -8.19 -5.54
N GLU A 214 13.82 -8.18 -6.61
CA GLU A 214 12.51 -8.84 -6.69
C GLU A 214 12.60 -10.36 -6.45
N ASN A 215 13.74 -11.01 -6.69
CA ASN A 215 13.84 -12.46 -6.48
C ASN A 215 13.87 -12.81 -4.99
N ASN A 216 14.59 -12.00 -4.22
CA ASN A 216 14.83 -12.25 -2.80
C ASN A 216 14.01 -11.36 -1.86
N GLY A 217 13.35 -10.33 -2.39
CA GLY A 217 12.61 -9.34 -1.60
C GLY A 217 13.52 -8.48 -0.74
N THR A 218 14.70 -8.11 -1.26
CA THR A 218 15.68 -7.31 -0.49
C THR A 218 15.95 -5.96 -1.12
N LEU A 219 16.20 -4.97 -0.27
CA LEU A 219 16.54 -3.59 -0.62
C LEU A 219 18.04 -3.37 -0.48
N ILE A 220 18.61 -2.79 -1.52
CA ILE A 220 20.01 -2.35 -1.56
C ILE A 220 20.02 -0.83 -1.71
N PRO A 221 20.70 -0.06 -0.83
CA PRO A 221 20.78 1.39 -0.99
C PRO A 221 21.28 1.78 -2.38
N ASN A 222 20.57 2.71 -3.03
CA ASN A 222 20.97 3.22 -4.33
C ASN A 222 22.17 4.19 -4.19
N LYS A 223 22.73 4.66 -5.31
CA LYS A 223 23.82 5.64 -5.33
C LYS A 223 23.42 6.84 -6.21
N PRO A 224 23.08 8.00 -5.60
CA PRO A 224 23.06 8.29 -4.16
C PRO A 224 21.94 7.55 -3.38
N GLU A 225 22.13 7.35 -2.08
CA GLU A 225 21.18 6.62 -1.20
C GLU A 225 19.84 7.32 -1.03
N GLY A 226 19.75 8.59 -1.42
CA GLY A 226 18.53 9.36 -1.34
C GLY A 226 18.70 10.75 -1.93
N VAL A 227 17.58 11.39 -2.23
CA VAL A 227 17.50 12.80 -2.64
C VAL A 227 17.13 13.62 -1.41
N ARG A 228 17.89 14.69 -1.14
CA ARG A 228 17.53 15.64 -0.08
C ARG A 228 16.34 16.47 -0.55
N THR A 229 15.41 16.70 0.36
CA THR A 229 14.35 17.69 0.19
C THR A 229 14.76 18.98 0.91
N ASN A 230 13.94 20.04 0.87
CA ASN A 230 14.24 21.26 1.63
C ASN A 230 14.29 20.95 3.13
N ASP A 231 15.19 21.61 3.87
CA ASP A 231 15.33 21.42 5.31
C ASP A 231 13.98 21.69 6.01
N ASN A 232 13.55 20.76 6.84
CA ASN A 232 12.25 20.77 7.54
C ASN A 232 11.02 20.66 6.62
N SER A 233 11.14 20.17 5.39
CA SER A 233 9.96 19.89 4.54
C SER A 233 9.10 18.74 5.09
N GLY A 234 9.75 17.69 5.61
CA GLY A 234 9.05 16.54 6.16
C GLY A 234 8.33 15.69 5.11
N PRO A 235 9.04 15.10 4.13
CA PRO A 235 8.43 14.30 3.07
C PRO A 235 7.71 13.09 3.68
N ARG A 236 6.44 12.89 3.30
CA ARG A 236 5.51 12.00 3.99
C ARG A 236 5.03 10.85 3.10
N HIS A 237 4.21 11.13 2.08
CA HIS A 237 3.72 10.13 1.12
C HIS A 237 4.25 10.42 -0.28
N ILE A 238 4.25 9.38 -1.12
CA ILE A 238 4.88 9.39 -2.45
C ILE A 238 3.95 8.73 -3.47
N GLU A 239 3.81 9.36 -4.63
CA GLU A 239 3.01 8.87 -5.76
C GLU A 239 3.78 8.98 -7.07
N PHE A 240 3.45 8.10 -8.03
CA PHE A 240 4.11 7.99 -9.32
C PHE A 240 3.18 8.39 -10.44
N SER A 241 3.68 9.10 -11.46
CA SER A 241 2.91 9.29 -12.67
C SER A 241 2.60 7.93 -13.33
N PRO A 242 1.43 7.76 -13.99
CA PRO A 242 1.05 6.47 -14.60
C PRO A 242 2.03 5.94 -15.66
N ASP A 243 2.88 6.80 -16.21
CA ASP A 243 3.93 6.47 -17.18
C ASP A 243 5.32 6.26 -16.55
N ASN A 244 5.40 6.26 -15.22
CA ASN A 244 6.61 6.06 -14.42
C ASN A 244 7.74 7.06 -14.74
N ARG A 245 7.41 8.30 -15.12
CA ARG A 245 8.42 9.34 -15.44
C ARG A 245 8.59 10.37 -14.33
N PHE A 246 7.57 10.59 -13.54
CA PHE A 246 7.55 11.61 -12.50
C PHE A 246 7.11 11.02 -11.17
N VAL A 247 7.59 11.66 -10.10
CA VAL A 247 7.28 11.30 -8.73
C VAL A 247 6.83 12.55 -7.98
N TYR A 248 5.77 12.42 -7.19
CA TYR A 248 5.17 13.50 -6.43
C TYR A 248 5.17 13.14 -4.94
N VAL A 249 5.55 14.09 -4.09
CA VAL A 249 5.72 13.86 -2.66
C VAL A 249 4.99 14.93 -1.88
N SER A 250 4.16 14.50 -0.93
CA SER A 250 3.53 15.38 0.04
C SER A 250 4.51 15.68 1.18
N ASN A 251 4.67 16.95 1.54
CA ASN A 251 5.59 17.40 2.58
C ASN A 251 4.79 17.90 3.79
N GLU A 252 4.79 17.10 4.86
CA GLU A 252 3.92 17.28 6.04
C GLU A 252 4.21 18.59 6.78
N ILE A 253 5.49 18.89 6.98
CA ILE A 253 5.89 19.97 7.90
C ILE A 253 5.76 21.32 7.20
N ASP A 254 6.31 21.48 6.00
CA ASP A 254 6.30 22.77 5.28
C ASP A 254 5.05 23.01 4.42
N GLY A 255 4.11 22.05 4.39
CA GLY A 255 2.83 22.22 3.72
C GLY A 255 2.94 22.32 2.20
N THR A 256 3.92 21.61 1.61
CA THR A 256 4.18 21.64 0.16
C THR A 256 3.97 20.30 -0.53
N VAL A 257 3.97 20.35 -1.86
CA VAL A 257 4.10 19.19 -2.76
C VAL A 257 5.35 19.40 -3.60
N SER A 258 6.22 18.40 -3.63
CA SER A 258 7.41 18.38 -4.49
C SER A 258 7.19 17.45 -5.68
N ALA A 259 7.66 17.85 -6.86
CA ALA A 259 7.69 17.05 -8.07
C ALA A 259 9.13 16.71 -8.46
N TYR A 260 9.35 15.47 -8.91
CA TYR A 260 10.66 14.93 -9.28
C TYR A 260 10.58 14.26 -10.66
N VAL A 261 11.66 14.34 -11.42
CA VAL A 261 11.89 13.43 -12.56
C VAL A 261 12.52 12.14 -12.05
N LEU A 262 11.99 11.00 -12.49
CA LEU A 262 12.54 9.67 -12.25
C LEU A 262 13.44 9.24 -13.42
N ASN A 263 14.71 8.98 -13.14
CA ASN A 263 15.57 8.27 -14.09
C ASN A 263 15.28 6.76 -14.03
N ASN A 264 14.46 6.25 -14.94
CA ASN A 264 14.06 4.83 -15.01
C ASN A 264 15.21 3.81 -15.17
N LYS A 265 16.44 4.25 -15.51
CA LYS A 265 17.60 3.35 -15.59
C LYS A 265 18.35 3.25 -14.26
N THR A 266 18.39 4.33 -13.49
CA THR A 266 19.21 4.41 -12.28
C THR A 266 18.37 4.50 -11.01
N GLY A 267 17.07 4.76 -11.11
CA GLY A 267 16.18 4.99 -9.98
C GLY A 267 16.42 6.31 -9.25
N ILE A 268 17.20 7.24 -9.83
CA ILE A 268 17.55 8.50 -9.21
C ILE A 268 16.44 9.54 -9.47
N LEU A 269 15.95 10.14 -8.39
CA LEU A 269 15.04 11.28 -8.39
C LEU A 269 15.80 12.61 -8.47
N THR A 270 15.30 13.53 -9.28
CA THR A 270 15.77 14.93 -9.33
C THR A 270 14.59 15.86 -9.16
N GLU A 271 14.61 16.70 -8.12
CA GLU A 271 13.52 17.66 -7.87
C GLU A 271 13.45 18.69 -9.01
N ILE A 272 12.24 18.94 -9.50
CA ILE A 272 11.98 19.92 -10.57
C ILE A 272 11.09 21.07 -10.11
N GLN A 273 10.30 20.87 -9.05
CA GLN A 273 9.37 21.88 -8.58
C GLN A 273 8.94 21.58 -7.15
N ARG A 274 8.56 22.64 -6.43
CA ARG A 274 7.84 22.56 -5.16
C ARG A 274 6.81 23.67 -5.07
N LEU A 275 5.59 23.35 -4.66
CA LEU A 275 4.47 24.30 -4.53
C LEU A 275 3.78 24.13 -3.19
N SER A 276 3.17 25.20 -2.67
CA SER A 276 2.33 25.12 -1.47
C SER A 276 1.04 24.35 -1.75
N ALA A 277 0.63 23.50 -0.80
CA ALA A 277 -0.71 22.89 -0.73
C ALA A 277 -1.64 23.62 0.26
N MET A 278 -1.18 24.71 0.87
CA MET A 278 -1.97 25.46 1.86
C MET A 278 -2.97 26.41 1.19
N PRO A 279 -4.16 26.65 1.79
CA PRO A 279 -5.11 27.62 1.29
C PRO A 279 -4.51 29.04 1.16
N ARG A 280 -4.66 29.64 -0.02
CA ARG A 280 -4.08 30.97 -0.36
C ARG A 280 -4.58 32.13 0.50
N ASN A 281 -5.71 31.97 1.19
CA ASN A 281 -6.34 32.99 2.05
C ASN A 281 -6.06 32.79 3.55
N SER A 282 -5.38 31.71 3.93
CA SER A 282 -4.84 31.61 5.27
C SER A 282 -3.77 32.69 5.41
N ASN A 283 -3.61 33.31 6.57
CA ASN A 283 -2.54 34.29 6.82
C ASN A 283 -1.11 33.69 6.67
N SER A 284 -0.98 32.46 6.16
CA SER A 284 0.20 32.02 5.42
C SER A 284 0.25 32.84 4.13
N GLN A 285 0.99 33.95 4.19
CA GLN A 285 1.53 34.59 2.98
C GLN A 285 1.91 33.49 2.00
N SER A 286 1.63 33.68 0.71
CA SER A 286 2.32 32.95 -0.36
C SER A 286 3.79 32.91 0.01
N VAL A 287 4.23 31.78 0.57
CA VAL A 287 5.59 31.67 1.02
C VAL A 287 6.35 31.47 -0.28
N ASP A 288 6.87 32.56 -0.85
CA ASP A 288 8.10 32.46 -1.61
C ASP A 288 9.08 31.80 -0.65
N ILE A 289 9.32 30.50 -0.80
CA ILE A 289 10.12 29.75 0.17
C ILE A 289 11.57 30.22 0.19
N ASP A 290 11.98 31.02 -0.79
CA ASP A 290 13.23 31.77 -0.76
C ASP A 290 13.31 32.76 0.43
N ASN A 291 12.18 33.13 1.06
CA ASN A 291 12.10 34.06 2.19
C ASN A 291 11.87 33.40 3.57
N VAL A 292 11.71 32.06 3.67
CA VAL A 292 11.56 31.37 4.98
C VAL A 292 12.85 31.43 5.80
N ALA A 293 13.99 31.66 5.15
CA ALA A 293 15.29 31.82 5.80
C ALA A 293 15.35 33.00 6.80
N ASN A 294 14.38 33.91 6.81
CA ASN A 294 14.36 35.08 7.70
C ASN A 294 13.31 35.04 8.82
N ALA A 295 12.55 33.95 8.97
CA ALA A 295 11.66 33.77 10.10
C ALA A 295 12.48 33.32 11.33
N GLY A 296 12.94 34.27 12.14
CA GLY A 296 13.70 34.00 13.37
C GLY A 296 13.01 32.95 14.26
N GLU A 297 13.83 32.11 14.91
CA GLU A 297 13.61 31.07 15.95
C GLU A 297 12.15 30.71 16.37
N SER A 298 11.22 30.66 15.45
CA SER A 298 9.85 30.23 15.69
C SER A 298 9.83 28.72 15.50
N LYS A 299 9.20 28.01 16.46
CA LYS A 299 9.03 26.56 16.38
C LYS A 299 8.50 26.20 14.98
N PRO A 300 9.07 25.17 14.31
CA PRO A 300 8.56 24.76 13.00
C PRO A 300 7.06 24.43 13.15
N ILE A 301 6.24 25.16 12.40
CA ILE A 301 4.81 24.89 12.30
C ILE A 301 4.72 23.61 11.47
N ASN A 302 4.23 22.51 12.04
CA ASN A 302 3.85 21.34 11.23
C ASN A 302 2.52 21.70 10.56
N LEU A 303 2.59 22.03 9.27
CA LEU A 303 1.43 22.53 8.52
C LEU A 303 0.38 21.46 8.27
N GLY A 304 0.71 20.17 8.32
CA GLY A 304 -0.27 19.10 8.46
C GLY A 304 -0.68 18.41 7.17
N VAL A 305 0.01 18.67 6.05
CA VAL A 305 -0.17 17.93 4.79
C VAL A 305 -0.04 16.42 5.05
N ALA A 306 -0.92 15.64 4.44
CA ALA A 306 -1.08 14.23 4.70
C ALA A 306 -0.92 13.39 3.44
N ASP A 307 -2.01 13.06 2.78
CA ASP A 307 -2.05 12.07 1.70
C ASP A 307 -2.04 12.74 0.32
N ILE A 308 -1.53 12.04 -0.68
CA ILE A 308 -1.40 12.51 -2.06
C ILE A 308 -1.81 11.39 -3.02
N HIS A 309 -2.61 11.73 -4.04
CA HIS A 309 -3.03 10.79 -5.09
C HIS A 309 -3.03 11.50 -6.45
N ILE A 310 -2.68 10.76 -7.51
CA ILE A 310 -2.76 11.21 -8.90
C ILE A 310 -3.86 10.43 -9.63
N THR A 311 -4.61 11.10 -10.51
CA THR A 311 -5.63 10.43 -11.32
C THR A 311 -5.01 9.42 -12.29
N PRO A 312 -5.72 8.35 -12.67
CA PRO A 312 -5.23 7.33 -13.60
C PRO A 312 -4.79 7.87 -14.97
N ASN A 313 -5.38 8.99 -15.40
CA ASN A 313 -5.00 9.67 -16.64
C ASN A 313 -3.74 10.56 -16.50
N GLY A 314 -3.18 10.67 -15.30
CA GLY A 314 -1.96 11.42 -14.98
C GLY A 314 -2.12 12.94 -14.98
N LYS A 315 -3.34 13.47 -15.09
CA LYS A 315 -3.57 14.92 -15.29
C LYS A 315 -3.77 15.71 -14.00
N TRP A 316 -4.27 15.08 -12.94
CA TRP A 316 -4.71 15.78 -11.73
C TRP A 316 -4.10 15.13 -10.50
N ILE A 317 -3.58 15.95 -9.59
CA ILE A 317 -3.09 15.54 -8.28
C ILE A 317 -3.94 16.20 -7.20
N TYR A 318 -4.27 15.43 -6.17
CA TYR A 318 -4.96 15.91 -5.00
C TYR A 318 -4.15 15.61 -3.74
N VAL A 319 -4.10 16.57 -2.83
CA VAL A 319 -3.35 16.47 -1.58
C VAL A 319 -4.22 16.91 -0.42
N SER A 320 -4.32 16.09 0.61
CA SER A 320 -5.06 16.42 1.83
C SER A 320 -4.20 17.16 2.83
N GLU A 321 -4.82 18.11 3.55
CA GLU A 321 -4.19 18.89 4.60
C GLU A 321 -5.05 18.86 5.87
N ARG A 322 -4.48 18.35 6.95
CA ARG A 322 -5.19 18.05 8.20
C ARG A 322 -5.68 19.29 8.95
N ASN A 323 -4.80 20.25 9.17
CA ASN A 323 -5.01 21.36 10.09
C ASN A 323 -6.04 22.38 9.58
N SER A 324 -6.01 22.71 8.29
CA SER A 324 -7.03 23.51 7.62
C SER A 324 -8.22 22.68 7.16
N SER A 325 -8.12 21.35 7.18
CA SER A 325 -9.17 20.43 6.72
C SER A 325 -9.57 20.71 5.27
N THR A 326 -8.56 20.74 4.40
CA THR A 326 -8.72 21.03 2.97
C THR A 326 -8.10 19.95 2.07
N ILE A 327 -8.49 19.97 0.81
CA ILE A 327 -7.86 19.24 -0.29
C ILE A 327 -7.34 20.26 -1.30
N ALA A 328 -6.04 20.26 -1.57
CA ALA A 328 -5.43 21.04 -2.64
C ALA A 328 -5.46 20.25 -3.96
N ALA A 329 -5.87 20.87 -5.05
CA ALA A 329 -5.87 20.29 -6.39
C ALA A 329 -4.79 20.92 -7.28
N PHE A 330 -4.12 20.10 -8.08
CA PHE A 330 -3.06 20.52 -9.00
C PHE A 330 -3.25 19.89 -10.39
N ALA A 331 -3.05 20.69 -11.43
CA ALA A 331 -2.91 20.21 -12.80
C ALA A 331 -1.48 19.76 -13.05
N VAL A 332 -1.30 18.66 -13.80
CA VAL A 332 0.00 18.11 -14.18
C VAL A 332 0.28 18.38 -15.66
N ASP A 333 1.40 19.03 -15.96
CA ASP A 333 1.94 19.07 -17.31
C ASP A 333 2.58 17.72 -17.65
N SER A 334 1.93 16.94 -18.52
CA SER A 334 2.39 15.59 -18.86
C SER A 334 3.77 15.56 -19.55
N GLY A 335 4.22 16.67 -20.14
CA GLY A 335 5.52 16.74 -20.82
C GLY A 335 6.68 16.83 -19.83
N SER A 336 6.54 17.70 -18.84
CA SER A 336 7.60 18.14 -17.94
C SER A 336 7.43 17.65 -16.50
N GLY A 337 6.23 17.21 -16.11
CA GLY A 337 5.89 16.80 -14.75
C GLY A 337 5.56 17.96 -13.81
N TYR A 338 5.60 19.20 -14.31
CA TYR A 338 5.30 20.39 -13.49
C TYR A 338 3.82 20.44 -13.10
N LEU A 339 3.60 20.91 -11.89
CA LEU A 339 2.32 21.16 -11.27
C LEU A 339 1.88 22.61 -11.47
N THR A 340 0.58 22.82 -11.63
CA THR A 340 -0.07 24.13 -11.51
C THR A 340 -1.19 24.01 -10.49
N HIS A 341 -1.12 24.81 -9.42
CA HIS A 341 -2.18 24.83 -8.41
C HIS A 341 -3.51 25.30 -9.02
N ILE A 342 -4.57 24.54 -8.79
CA ILE A 342 -5.94 24.84 -9.19
C ILE A 342 -6.62 25.60 -8.05
N GLU A 343 -7.04 24.88 -6.99
CA GLU A 343 -7.84 25.43 -5.89
C GLU A 343 -7.69 24.56 -4.62
N ASN A 344 -8.03 25.12 -3.46
CA ASN A 344 -8.23 24.38 -2.20
C ASN A 344 -9.72 24.22 -1.90
N TYR A 345 -10.14 23.01 -1.52
CA TYR A 345 -11.52 22.69 -1.19
C TYR A 345 -11.65 22.33 0.28
N ASP A 346 -12.61 22.92 0.98
CA ASP A 346 -12.98 22.49 2.33
C ASP A 346 -13.47 21.04 2.31
N THR A 347 -13.07 20.27 3.32
CA THR A 347 -13.46 18.87 3.45
C THR A 347 -13.70 18.47 4.91
N GLU A 348 -13.78 17.17 5.15
CA GLU A 348 -13.93 16.60 6.47
C GLU A 348 -12.82 17.04 7.44
N LYS A 349 -13.12 17.05 8.74
CA LYS A 349 -12.14 17.44 9.77
C LYS A 349 -10.99 16.44 9.90
N ILE A 350 -9.75 16.93 9.83
CA ILE A 350 -8.51 16.13 9.82
C ILE A 350 -8.54 15.05 8.70
N PRO A 351 -8.52 15.46 7.41
CA PRO A 351 -8.53 14.51 6.30
C PRO A 351 -7.18 13.80 6.21
N ARG A 352 -7.05 12.62 6.85
CA ARG A 352 -5.75 11.91 6.91
C ARG A 352 -5.48 11.07 5.67
N GLY A 353 -6.53 10.54 5.06
CA GLY A 353 -6.47 9.70 3.86
C GLY A 353 -7.50 10.16 2.84
N ILE A 354 -7.09 10.15 1.58
CA ILE A 354 -7.99 10.35 0.44
C ILE A 354 -7.85 9.15 -0.50
N GLY A 355 -8.76 9.00 -1.45
CA GLY A 355 -8.66 7.96 -2.48
C GLY A 355 -9.36 8.40 -3.75
N ILE A 356 -8.81 8.03 -4.89
CA ILE A 356 -9.39 8.29 -6.22
C ILE A 356 -9.89 6.95 -6.76
N ASP A 357 -11.08 6.93 -7.35
CA ASP A 357 -11.60 5.69 -7.95
C ASP A 357 -10.76 5.26 -9.17
N PRO A 358 -10.73 3.97 -9.53
CA PRO A 358 -9.93 3.47 -10.65
C PRO A 358 -10.22 4.11 -12.01
N LYS A 359 -11.40 4.73 -12.19
CA LYS A 359 -11.76 5.47 -13.41
C LYS A 359 -11.40 6.96 -13.35
N GLY A 360 -10.96 7.47 -12.20
CA GLY A 360 -10.55 8.87 -12.01
C GLY A 360 -11.70 9.88 -12.00
N ASN A 361 -12.93 9.42 -11.76
CA ASN A 361 -14.15 10.25 -11.78
C ASN A 361 -14.51 10.80 -10.39
N PHE A 362 -14.04 10.17 -9.32
CA PHE A 362 -14.42 10.47 -7.95
C PHE A 362 -13.20 10.51 -7.02
N LEU A 363 -13.27 11.41 -6.06
CA LEU A 363 -12.36 11.47 -4.93
C LEU A 363 -13.15 11.34 -3.63
N LEU A 364 -12.62 10.54 -2.71
CA LEU A 364 -13.14 10.38 -1.35
C LEU A 364 -12.13 10.91 -0.34
N ALA A 365 -12.62 11.54 0.72
CA ALA A 365 -11.79 12.07 1.79
C ALA A 365 -12.28 11.60 3.16
N ALA A 366 -11.40 10.94 3.93
CA ALA A 366 -11.71 10.39 5.25
C ALA A 366 -11.40 11.38 6.37
N GLY A 367 -12.45 11.82 7.06
CA GLY A 367 -12.35 12.73 8.21
C GLY A 367 -12.03 12.04 9.50
N GLN A 368 -10.76 11.99 9.88
CA GLN A 368 -10.32 11.27 11.08
C GLN A 368 -11.05 11.73 12.34
N GLU A 369 -11.35 13.04 12.47
CA GLU A 369 -12.07 13.58 13.63
C GLU A 369 -13.57 13.79 13.38
N SER A 370 -14.06 13.59 12.16
CA SER A 370 -15.48 13.77 11.85
C SER A 370 -16.25 12.45 11.94
N GLY A 371 -15.62 11.33 11.57
CA GLY A 371 -16.26 10.02 11.47
C GLY A 371 -16.95 9.75 10.13
N TYR A 372 -16.76 10.65 9.14
CA TYR A 372 -17.43 10.61 7.85
C TYR A 372 -16.42 10.60 6.69
N LEU A 373 -16.94 10.25 5.52
CA LEU A 373 -16.32 10.43 4.21
C LEU A 373 -17.04 11.56 3.47
N SER A 374 -16.30 12.50 2.90
CA SER A 374 -16.82 13.39 1.87
C SER A 374 -16.48 12.84 0.49
N ALA A 375 -17.45 12.87 -0.44
CA ALA A 375 -17.26 12.45 -1.82
C ALA A 375 -17.36 13.63 -2.78
N TYR A 376 -16.49 13.61 -3.78
CA TYR A 376 -16.37 14.65 -4.79
C TYR A 376 -16.34 14.02 -6.17
N LYS A 377 -17.00 14.66 -7.14
CA LYS A 377 -16.78 14.38 -8.56
C LYS A 377 -15.58 15.17 -9.04
N ILE A 378 -14.68 14.52 -9.77
CA ILE A 378 -13.58 15.14 -10.47
C ILE A 378 -14.07 15.63 -11.83
N ASN A 379 -13.86 16.91 -12.12
CA ASN A 379 -14.04 17.45 -13.46
C ASN A 379 -12.85 17.01 -14.33
N ASN A 380 -13.09 16.16 -15.32
CA ASN A 380 -12.03 15.54 -16.11
C ASN A 380 -11.28 16.51 -17.03
N GLU A 381 -11.88 17.67 -17.31
CA GLU A 381 -11.30 18.71 -18.16
C GLU A 381 -10.47 19.73 -17.36
N THR A 382 -10.82 19.97 -16.10
CA THR A 382 -10.22 21.06 -15.30
C THR A 382 -9.52 20.60 -14.02
N GLY A 383 -9.79 19.39 -13.53
CA GLY A 383 -9.30 18.90 -12.24
C GLY A 383 -10.02 19.51 -11.02
N GLU A 384 -11.10 20.27 -11.24
CA GLU A 384 -11.88 20.83 -10.14
C GLU A 384 -12.70 19.75 -9.41
N LEU A 385 -12.85 19.90 -8.09
CA LEU A 385 -13.67 19.02 -7.27
C LEU A 385 -15.07 19.61 -7.07
N MET A 386 -16.10 18.85 -7.42
CA MET A 386 -17.49 19.17 -7.11
C MET A 386 -17.96 18.27 -5.96
N TYR A 387 -18.26 18.85 -4.80
CA TYR A 387 -18.84 18.12 -3.68
C TYR A 387 -20.15 17.44 -4.10
N LEU A 388 -20.28 16.15 -3.76
CA LEU A 388 -21.45 15.35 -4.04
C LEU A 388 -22.27 15.13 -2.77
N ASN A 389 -21.69 14.40 -1.82
CA ASN A 389 -22.40 13.90 -0.66
C ASN A 389 -21.41 13.51 0.44
N ARG A 390 -21.95 13.18 1.62
CA ARG A 390 -21.19 12.80 2.81
C ARG A 390 -21.79 11.54 3.43
N TYR A 391 -20.92 10.59 3.77
CA TYR A 391 -21.31 9.25 4.22
C TYR A 391 -20.72 8.95 5.58
N GLU A 392 -21.51 8.36 6.47
CA GLU A 392 -20.99 7.86 7.74
C GLU A 392 -20.07 6.66 7.47
N SER A 393 -18.86 6.66 8.07
CA SER A 393 -17.96 5.50 8.03
C SER A 393 -17.91 4.81 9.37
N GLY A 394 -17.44 5.51 10.41
CA GLY A 394 -17.10 4.98 11.73
C GLY A 394 -16.16 5.97 12.42
N LYS A 395 -15.69 5.69 13.63
CA LYS A 395 -14.78 6.61 14.35
C LYS A 395 -13.33 6.45 13.89
N GLY A 396 -12.69 7.59 13.65
CA GLY A 396 -11.30 7.62 13.18
C GLY A 396 -11.07 7.08 11.77
N PRO A 397 -11.91 7.37 10.76
CA PRO A 397 -11.64 6.94 9.39
C PRO A 397 -10.36 7.61 8.92
N ASN A 398 -9.39 6.84 8.41
CA ASN A 398 -8.03 7.37 8.22
C ASN A 398 -7.29 6.84 7.00
N TRP A 399 -7.82 5.82 6.33
CA TRP A 399 -7.26 5.26 5.11
C TRP A 399 -8.38 4.79 4.18
N ILE A 400 -8.18 4.91 2.88
CA ILE A 400 -9.14 4.53 1.84
C ILE A 400 -8.42 3.68 0.79
N GLU A 401 -8.97 2.51 0.47
CA GLU A 401 -8.61 1.73 -0.72
C GLU A 401 -9.85 1.60 -1.60
N ILE A 402 -9.70 1.73 -2.93
CA ILE A 402 -10.81 1.64 -3.88
C ILE A 402 -10.46 0.61 -4.95
N VAL A 403 -11.34 -0.36 -5.14
CA VAL A 403 -11.14 -1.48 -6.06
C VAL A 403 -12.32 -1.58 -7.01
N GLU A 404 -12.03 -1.74 -8.29
CA GLU A 404 -13.04 -2.03 -9.31
C GLU A 404 -12.88 -3.46 -9.81
N PHE A 405 -14.02 -4.17 -9.91
CA PHE A 405 -14.13 -5.49 -10.51
C PHE A 405 -15.00 -5.39 -11.76
N ASP A 406 -14.54 -6.03 -12.83
CA ASP A 406 -15.22 -6.17 -14.12
C ASP A 406 -16.02 -7.47 -14.20
#